data_AF-A0A432ELF6-F1
#
_entry.id   AF-A0A432ELF6-F1
#
_cell.length_a   1.000
_cell.length_b   1.000
_cell.length_c   1.000
_cell.angle_alpha   90.00
_cell.angle_beta   90.00
_cell.angle_gamma   90.00
#
_symmetry.space_group_name_H-M   'P 1'
#
loop_
_entity.id
_entity.type
_entity.pdbx_description
1 polymer ?
#
loop_
_entity_poly.entity_id
_entity_poly.type
_entity_poly.pdbx_seq_one_letter_code
_entity_poly.pdbx_strand_id
1 'polypeptide(L)'
;MPHHKFKRPQIQMLSRHFFIAVLLLALPALTPARAESIPVAENLQQTAAENGPDKVYLIMFGAEHCPYCFEMRDLYLEPMLTDPDYTDKLVIREVEIDQNSPMVDFDGNKTLQSVYARRFGVFLTPTLVFLDSKGREMAKKIVGLGDENYFTYYLDEAIGKALEKIRKQSARSACGFVSATGCRPTDRAPARAWRGFAV
;
A
#
# COMPACT_ATOMS: atom_id res chain seq x y z
N MET A 1 79.49 5.06 40.43
CA MET A 1 79.02 5.98 39.36
C MET A 1 77.83 5.34 38.67
N PRO A 2 76.72 6.07 38.45
CA PRO A 2 75.39 5.48 38.34
C PRO A 2 75.04 4.99 36.93
N HIS A 3 74.35 3.84 36.88
CA HIS A 3 73.68 3.31 35.69
C HIS A 3 72.37 4.08 35.45
N HIS A 4 72.29 4.89 34.40
CA HIS A 4 71.02 5.43 33.90
C HIS A 4 70.25 4.32 33.19
N LYS A 5 69.19 3.81 33.83
CA LYS A 5 68.23 2.87 33.24
C LYS A 5 67.36 3.61 32.21
N PHE A 6 67.56 3.28 30.93
CA PHE A 6 66.69 3.69 29.83
C PHE A 6 65.37 2.89 29.90
N LYS A 7 64.34 3.47 30.52
CA LYS A 7 62.97 2.91 30.53
C LYS A 7 62.37 3.07 29.13
N ARG A 8 62.19 1.96 28.40
CA ARG A 8 61.39 1.95 27.16
C ARG A 8 59.93 2.27 27.52
N PRO A 9 59.29 3.26 26.86
CA PRO A 9 57.96 3.70 27.24
C PRO A 9 56.91 2.67 26.82
N GLN A 10 55.99 2.42 27.74
CA GLN A 10 54.96 1.38 27.74
C GLN A 10 53.76 1.75 26.84
N ILE A 11 54.00 2.17 25.59
CA ILE A 11 52.98 2.86 24.76
C ILE A 11 52.24 1.92 23.79
N GLN A 12 52.71 0.69 23.56
CA GLN A 12 52.15 -0.16 22.49
C GLN A 12 50.85 -0.94 22.82
N MET A 13 50.49 -1.13 24.09
CA MET A 13 49.31 -1.97 24.44
C MET A 13 47.98 -1.21 24.43
N LEU A 14 47.99 0.12 24.64
CA LEU A 14 46.77 0.92 24.75
C LEU A 14 46.12 1.23 23.39
N SER A 15 46.88 1.21 22.27
CA SER A 15 46.31 1.54 20.96
C SER A 15 45.38 0.46 20.41
N ARG A 16 45.69 -0.83 20.61
CA ARG A 16 44.83 -1.95 20.15
C ARG A 16 43.50 -2.00 20.89
N HIS A 17 43.47 -1.64 22.17
CA HIS A 17 42.26 -1.71 22.98
C HIS A 17 41.36 -0.49 22.77
N PHE A 18 41.96 0.67 22.47
CA PHE A 18 41.22 1.88 22.10
C PHE A 18 40.51 1.73 20.75
N PHE A 19 41.15 1.10 19.76
CA PHE A 19 40.54 0.84 18.45
C PHE A 19 39.38 -0.16 18.50
N ILE A 20 39.42 -1.17 19.37
CA ILE A 20 38.33 -2.15 19.53
C ILE A 20 37.11 -1.52 20.23
N ALA A 21 37.34 -0.66 21.23
CA ALA A 21 36.25 0.02 21.95
C ALA A 21 35.49 1.03 21.07
N VAL A 22 36.18 1.74 20.17
CA VAL A 22 35.55 2.67 19.22
C VAL A 22 34.76 1.93 18.13
N LEU A 23 35.22 0.75 17.69
CA LEU A 23 34.50 -0.07 16.71
C LEU A 23 33.18 -0.64 17.27
N LEU A 24 33.12 -0.96 18.56
CA LEU A 24 31.90 -1.43 19.24
C LEU A 24 30.85 -0.33 19.47
N LEU A 25 31.27 0.94 19.56
CA LEU A 25 30.37 2.09 19.73
C LEU A 25 29.76 2.60 18.42
N ALA A 26 30.22 2.10 17.27
CA ALA A 26 29.78 2.53 15.95
C ALA A 26 28.96 1.46 15.20
N LEU A 27 28.33 0.50 15.90
CA LEU A 27 27.29 -0.32 15.26
C LEU A 27 26.03 0.55 15.08
N PRO A 28 25.69 0.99 13.85
CA PRO A 28 24.35 1.51 13.62
C PRO A 28 23.37 0.39 13.98
N ALA A 29 22.32 0.73 14.72
CA ALA A 29 21.21 -0.19 14.92
C ALA A 29 20.60 -0.46 13.53
N LEU A 30 20.97 -1.57 12.91
CA LEU A 30 20.23 -2.12 11.78
C LEU A 30 18.86 -2.50 12.33
N THR A 31 17.92 -1.58 12.24
CA THR A 31 16.51 -1.91 12.41
C THR A 31 16.15 -2.80 11.24
N PRO A 32 15.68 -4.05 11.48
CA PRO A 32 15.19 -4.86 10.38
C PRO A 32 14.00 -4.12 9.76
N ALA A 33 14.06 -3.86 8.46
CA ALA A 33 12.88 -3.45 7.71
C ALA A 33 11.88 -4.62 7.82
N ARG A 34 10.81 -4.41 8.58
CA ARG A 34 9.74 -5.39 8.70
C ARG A 34 9.07 -5.45 7.34
N ALA A 35 9.04 -6.63 6.72
CA ALA A 35 8.19 -6.86 5.55
C ALA A 35 6.75 -6.53 5.97
N GLU A 36 6.17 -5.50 5.35
CA GLU A 36 4.79 -5.11 5.61
C GLU A 36 3.92 -6.04 4.78
N SER A 37 3.31 -7.04 5.44
CA SER A 37 2.36 -7.94 4.82
C SER A 37 1.00 -7.27 4.69
N ILE A 38 0.22 -7.67 3.67
CA ILE A 38 -1.14 -7.14 3.48
C ILE A 38 -2.01 -7.43 4.71
N PRO A 39 -2.63 -6.41 5.34
CA PRO A 39 -3.52 -6.64 6.48
C PRO A 39 -4.83 -7.31 6.05
N VAL A 40 -5.29 -8.27 6.86
CA VAL A 40 -6.60 -8.91 6.68
C VAL A 40 -7.73 -7.91 7.00
N ALA A 41 -8.84 -8.00 6.26
CA ALA A 41 -10.00 -7.14 6.40
C ALA A 41 -10.88 -7.54 7.61
N GLU A 42 -10.51 -7.09 8.81
CA GLU A 42 -11.31 -7.31 10.02
C GLU A 42 -12.49 -6.32 10.13
N ASN A 43 -12.24 -5.03 9.89
CA ASN A 43 -13.25 -3.98 9.97
C ASN A 43 -13.04 -2.91 8.89
N LEU A 44 -13.80 -3.05 7.79
CA LEU A 44 -13.71 -2.15 6.65
C LEU A 44 -14.35 -0.80 6.92
N GLN A 45 -15.41 -0.73 7.75
CA GLN A 45 -16.00 0.55 8.16
C GLN A 45 -14.98 1.41 8.93
N GLN A 46 -14.29 0.81 9.91
CA GLN A 46 -13.25 1.51 10.67
C GLN A 46 -12.07 1.90 9.77
N THR A 47 -11.60 0.95 8.94
CA THR A 47 -10.54 1.22 7.97
C THR A 47 -10.90 2.43 7.08
N ALA A 48 -12.15 2.52 6.65
CA ALA A 48 -12.62 3.64 5.83
C ALA A 48 -12.68 4.98 6.60
N ALA A 49 -13.09 4.95 7.86
CA ALA A 49 -13.12 6.12 8.72
C ALA A 49 -11.71 6.68 8.99
N GLU A 50 -10.71 5.82 9.14
CA GLU A 50 -9.32 6.20 9.42
C GLU A 50 -8.59 6.77 8.19
N ASN A 51 -8.89 6.27 6.99
CA ASN A 51 -8.15 6.61 5.77
C ASN A 51 -8.85 7.68 4.90
N GLY A 52 -10.16 7.85 5.07
CA GLY A 52 -10.94 8.90 4.43
C GLY A 52 -11.53 8.55 3.05
N PRO A 53 -12.32 9.46 2.48
CA PRO A 53 -13.17 9.16 1.32
C PRO A 53 -12.47 9.22 -0.04
N ASP A 54 -11.29 9.82 -0.12
CA ASP A 54 -10.59 10.08 -1.40
C ASP A 54 -9.59 8.97 -1.79
N LYS A 55 -9.49 7.90 -0.99
CA LYS A 55 -8.64 6.72 -1.23
C LYS A 55 -9.40 5.64 -2.01
N VAL A 56 -8.67 4.85 -2.79
CA VAL A 56 -9.17 3.58 -3.34
C VAL A 56 -8.90 2.46 -2.33
N TYR A 57 -9.94 1.71 -2.00
CA TYR A 57 -9.84 0.53 -1.15
C TYR A 57 -9.69 -0.70 -2.06
N LEU A 58 -8.45 -1.19 -2.20
CA LEU A 58 -8.13 -2.36 -3.00
C LEU A 58 -8.27 -3.59 -2.13
N ILE A 59 -9.33 -4.36 -2.38
CA ILE A 59 -9.59 -5.61 -1.67
C ILE A 59 -9.10 -6.76 -2.54
N MET A 60 -8.07 -7.45 -2.06
CA MET A 60 -7.63 -8.73 -2.62
C MET A 60 -8.47 -9.84 -1.99
N PHE A 61 -9.17 -10.60 -2.81
CA PHE A 61 -9.80 -11.84 -2.40
C PHE A 61 -8.84 -13.00 -2.63
N GLY A 62 -8.39 -13.61 -1.55
CA GLY A 62 -7.38 -14.68 -1.50
C GLY A 62 -7.90 -15.97 -0.87
N ALA A 63 -6.99 -16.92 -0.64
CA ALA A 63 -7.24 -18.19 0.03
C ALA A 63 -5.94 -18.67 0.72
N GLU A 64 -6.05 -19.42 1.82
CA GLU A 64 -4.93 -19.75 2.73
C GLU A 64 -3.81 -20.57 2.05
N HIS A 65 -4.16 -21.37 1.03
CA HIS A 65 -3.23 -22.25 0.32
C HIS A 65 -3.25 -22.02 -1.20
N CYS A 66 -2.98 -20.77 -1.60
CA CYS A 66 -3.08 -20.33 -2.98
C CYS A 66 -1.75 -19.80 -3.52
N PRO A 67 -1.02 -20.58 -4.36
CA PRO A 67 0.25 -20.15 -4.97
C PRO A 67 0.19 -18.79 -5.68
N TYR A 68 -0.85 -18.59 -6.50
CA TYR A 68 -1.06 -17.33 -7.21
C TYR A 68 -1.41 -16.16 -6.27
N CYS A 69 -1.94 -16.44 -5.09
CA CYS A 69 -2.18 -15.41 -4.08
C CYS A 69 -0.86 -14.97 -3.43
N PHE A 70 0.07 -15.90 -3.19
CA PHE A 70 1.42 -15.54 -2.74
C PHE A 70 2.11 -14.65 -3.77
N GLU A 71 2.07 -15.03 -5.05
CA GLU A 71 2.67 -14.24 -6.11
C GLU A 71 2.03 -12.84 -6.25
N MET A 72 0.70 -12.75 -6.18
CA MET A 72 -0.02 -11.46 -6.19
C MET A 72 0.44 -10.53 -5.06
N ARG A 73 0.60 -11.07 -3.85
CA ARG A 73 1.06 -10.30 -2.68
C ARG A 73 2.50 -9.84 -2.88
N ASP A 74 3.40 -10.79 -3.07
CA ASP A 74 4.85 -10.56 -3.01
C ASP A 74 5.34 -9.68 -4.18
N LEU A 75 4.83 -9.91 -5.40
CA LEU A 75 5.33 -9.23 -6.60
C LEU A 75 4.66 -7.89 -6.86
N TYR A 76 3.42 -7.70 -6.40
CA TYR A 76 2.62 -6.55 -6.80
C TYR A 76 2.11 -5.73 -5.62
N LEU A 77 1.38 -6.34 -4.68
CA LEU A 77 0.65 -5.57 -3.67
C LEU A 77 1.51 -5.16 -2.46
N GLU A 78 2.42 -6.00 -1.98
CA GLU A 78 3.31 -5.66 -0.86
C GLU A 78 4.29 -4.53 -1.21
N PRO A 79 4.92 -4.50 -2.41
CA PRO A 79 5.70 -3.33 -2.83
C PRO A 79 4.91 -2.01 -2.77
N MET A 80 3.61 -2.04 -3.13
CA MET A 80 2.74 -0.85 -3.08
C MET A 80 2.46 -0.32 -1.67
N LEU A 81 2.66 -1.12 -0.62
CA LEU A 81 2.49 -0.67 0.76
C LEU A 81 3.56 0.33 1.20
N THR A 82 4.70 0.37 0.50
CA THR A 82 5.84 1.23 0.85
C THR A 82 6.17 2.24 -0.24
N ASP A 83 5.65 2.06 -1.45
CA ASP A 83 5.88 2.96 -2.58
C ASP A 83 5.03 4.24 -2.46
N PRO A 84 5.67 5.44 -2.40
CA PRO A 84 4.98 6.74 -2.35
C PRO A 84 3.98 6.98 -3.48
N ASP A 85 4.14 6.34 -4.63
CA ASP A 85 3.20 6.47 -5.74
C ASP A 85 1.82 5.86 -5.42
N TYR A 86 1.75 4.96 -4.42
CA TYR A 86 0.52 4.25 -4.05
C TYR A 86 0.05 4.52 -2.62
N THR A 87 0.95 4.69 -1.64
CA THR A 87 0.60 4.83 -0.21
C THR A 87 -0.36 5.99 0.07
N ASP A 88 -0.26 7.08 -0.68
CA ASP A 88 -1.18 8.22 -0.56
C ASP A 88 -2.51 8.04 -1.28
N LYS A 89 -2.72 6.95 -2.01
CA LYS A 89 -3.89 6.74 -2.88
C LYS A 89 -4.65 5.46 -2.54
N LEU A 90 -3.97 4.45 -2.02
CA LEU A 90 -4.51 3.12 -1.81
C LEU A 90 -4.62 2.75 -0.33
N VAL A 91 -5.63 1.94 -0.02
CA VAL A 91 -5.74 1.16 1.20
C VAL A 91 -5.95 -0.28 0.78
N ILE A 92 -4.96 -1.14 1.02
CA ILE A 92 -4.98 -2.53 0.58
C ILE A 92 -5.41 -3.42 1.75
N ARG A 93 -6.36 -4.33 1.52
CA ARG A 93 -6.77 -5.35 2.49
C ARG A 93 -7.02 -6.69 1.82
N GLU A 94 -6.80 -7.77 2.56
CA GLU A 94 -7.10 -9.13 2.10
C GLU A 94 -8.38 -9.67 2.74
N VAL A 95 -9.20 -10.36 1.94
CA VAL A 95 -10.35 -11.14 2.37
C VAL A 95 -10.13 -12.58 1.90
N GLU A 96 -10.18 -13.53 2.83
CA GLU A 96 -10.01 -14.94 2.52
C GLU A 96 -11.37 -15.59 2.22
N ILE A 97 -11.51 -16.17 1.03
CA ILE A 97 -12.82 -16.65 0.55
C ILE A 97 -13.18 -18.03 1.09
N ASP A 98 -12.18 -18.80 1.50
CA ASP A 98 -12.27 -20.17 2.03
C ASP A 98 -12.37 -20.21 3.56
N GLN A 99 -12.25 -19.05 4.22
CA GLN A 99 -12.40 -18.92 5.66
C GLN A 99 -13.75 -18.32 6.06
N ASN A 100 -14.28 -18.79 7.19
CA ASN A 100 -15.46 -18.22 7.83
C ASN A 100 -15.07 -17.25 8.96
N SER A 101 -13.95 -16.54 8.78
CA SER A 101 -13.50 -15.52 9.72
C SER A 101 -14.53 -14.38 9.78
N PRO A 102 -14.92 -13.92 10.98
CA PRO A 102 -15.84 -12.80 11.13
C PRO A 102 -15.17 -11.49 10.70
N MET A 103 -15.96 -10.59 10.11
CA MET A 103 -15.52 -9.24 9.75
C MET A 103 -16.69 -8.24 9.81
N VAL A 104 -16.37 -6.96 9.72
CA VAL A 104 -17.33 -5.85 9.56
C VAL A 104 -17.16 -5.24 8.18
N ASP A 105 -18.24 -5.18 7.39
CA ASP A 105 -18.23 -4.57 6.05
C ASP A 105 -18.25 -3.02 6.10
N PHE A 106 -18.16 -2.36 4.95
CA PHE A 106 -18.17 -0.88 4.86
C PHE A 106 -19.45 -0.25 5.42
N ASP A 107 -20.57 -0.98 5.42
CA ASP A 107 -21.85 -0.50 5.94
C ASP A 107 -21.97 -0.73 7.46
N GLY A 108 -20.96 -1.35 8.09
CA GLY A 108 -20.97 -1.70 9.51
C GLY A 108 -21.66 -3.01 9.82
N ASN A 109 -22.04 -3.81 8.82
CA ASN A 109 -22.67 -5.10 9.05
C ASN A 109 -21.63 -6.13 9.45
N LYS A 110 -21.94 -6.91 10.49
CA LYS A 110 -21.19 -8.12 10.82
C LYS A 110 -21.47 -9.20 9.78
N THR A 111 -20.42 -9.73 9.18
CA THR A 111 -20.49 -10.79 8.16
C THR A 111 -19.32 -11.76 8.32
N LEU A 112 -19.30 -12.82 7.52
CA LEU A 112 -18.15 -13.69 7.34
C LEU A 112 -17.42 -13.30 6.06
N GLN A 113 -16.10 -13.50 6.00
CA GLN A 113 -15.29 -13.22 4.82
C GLN A 113 -15.79 -13.98 3.57
N SER A 114 -16.08 -15.28 3.69
CA SER A 114 -16.69 -16.09 2.62
C SER A 114 -18.06 -15.57 2.12
N VAL A 115 -18.87 -14.95 2.99
CA VAL A 115 -20.15 -14.35 2.62
C VAL A 115 -19.91 -13.01 1.91
N TYR A 116 -18.96 -12.22 2.40
CA TYR A 116 -18.58 -10.95 1.82
C TYR A 116 -18.04 -11.12 0.39
N ALA A 117 -17.16 -12.11 0.16
CA ALA A 117 -16.63 -12.43 -1.17
C ALA A 117 -17.73 -12.77 -2.19
N ARG A 118 -18.75 -13.54 -1.78
CA ARG A 118 -19.90 -13.88 -2.62
C ARG A 118 -20.74 -12.67 -3.03
N ARG A 119 -20.79 -11.60 -2.21
CA ARG A 119 -21.48 -10.34 -2.59
C ARG A 119 -20.86 -9.71 -3.83
N PHE A 120 -19.54 -9.88 -4.01
CA PHE A 120 -18.82 -9.43 -5.20
C PHE A 120 -18.78 -10.49 -6.30
N GLY A 121 -19.47 -11.63 -6.17
CA GLY A 121 -19.45 -12.72 -7.14
C GLY A 121 -18.05 -13.30 -7.35
N VAL A 122 -17.21 -13.29 -6.32
CA VAL A 122 -15.84 -13.82 -6.38
C VAL A 122 -15.87 -15.31 -6.06
N PHE A 123 -15.37 -16.11 -7.01
CA PHE A 123 -15.25 -17.57 -6.89
C PHE A 123 -13.87 -18.10 -7.29
N LEU A 124 -12.98 -17.21 -7.75
CA LEU A 124 -11.61 -17.54 -8.17
C LEU A 124 -10.64 -16.60 -7.45
N THR A 125 -9.49 -17.13 -7.05
CA THR A 125 -8.43 -16.37 -6.39
C THR A 125 -7.15 -16.36 -7.23
N PRO A 126 -6.31 -15.31 -7.09
CA PRO A 126 -6.65 -14.02 -6.47
C PRO A 126 -7.65 -13.23 -7.32
N THR A 127 -8.51 -12.42 -6.69
CA THR A 127 -9.33 -11.42 -7.40
C THR A 127 -9.18 -10.06 -6.73
N LEU A 128 -8.85 -9.02 -7.48
CA LEU A 128 -8.73 -7.65 -6.97
C LEU A 128 -10.00 -6.85 -7.27
N VAL A 129 -10.54 -6.21 -6.24
CA VAL A 129 -11.71 -5.34 -6.33
C VAL A 129 -11.36 -3.94 -5.83
N PHE A 130 -11.70 -2.93 -6.62
CA PHE A 130 -11.36 -1.53 -6.35
C PHE A 130 -12.61 -0.80 -5.86
N LEU A 131 -12.61 -0.40 -4.60
CA LEU A 131 -13.77 0.18 -3.93
C LEU A 131 -13.54 1.63 -3.52
N ASP A 132 -14.62 2.38 -3.30
CA ASP A 132 -14.58 3.63 -2.53
C ASP A 132 -14.79 3.37 -1.02
N SER A 133 -14.77 4.42 -0.21
CA SER A 133 -14.99 4.35 1.24
C SER A 133 -16.39 3.89 1.66
N LYS A 134 -17.30 3.66 0.71
CA LYS A 134 -18.65 3.13 0.92
C LYS A 134 -18.80 1.70 0.36
N GLY A 135 -17.70 1.06 -0.01
CA GLY A 135 -17.70 -0.30 -0.53
C GLY A 135 -18.29 -0.46 -1.93
N ARG A 136 -18.39 0.62 -2.72
CA ARG A 136 -18.93 0.56 -4.10
C ARG A 136 -17.81 0.33 -5.11
N GLU A 137 -18.03 -0.50 -6.12
CA GLU A 137 -17.04 -0.80 -7.16
C GLU A 137 -16.72 0.41 -8.06
N MET A 138 -15.44 0.79 -8.09
CA MET A 138 -14.95 1.97 -8.81
C MET A 138 -14.24 1.65 -10.13
N ALA A 139 -13.72 0.44 -10.27
CA ALA A 139 -13.14 -0.05 -11.52
C ALA A 139 -13.52 -1.52 -11.77
N LYS A 140 -13.20 -2.01 -12.97
CA LYS A 140 -13.39 -3.43 -13.30
C LYS A 140 -12.46 -4.28 -12.43
N LYS A 141 -12.98 -5.39 -11.89
CA LYS A 141 -12.20 -6.36 -11.13
C LYS A 141 -11.12 -7.00 -12.00
N ILE A 142 -9.99 -7.33 -11.38
CA ILE A 142 -8.95 -8.16 -11.99
C ILE A 142 -9.07 -9.55 -11.41
N VAL A 143 -9.21 -10.56 -12.26
CA VAL A 143 -9.41 -11.96 -11.86
C VAL A 143 -8.20 -12.76 -12.31
N GLY A 144 -7.49 -13.36 -11.34
CA GLY A 144 -6.22 -14.05 -11.55
C GLY A 144 -5.06 -13.09 -11.87
N LEU A 145 -3.92 -13.67 -12.25
CA LEU A 145 -2.69 -12.95 -12.58
C LEU A 145 -2.50 -12.66 -14.08
N GLY A 146 -3.38 -13.18 -14.95
CA GLY A 146 -3.34 -12.88 -16.39
C GLY A 146 -1.98 -13.15 -17.04
N ASP A 147 -1.52 -12.23 -17.89
CA ASP A 147 -0.17 -12.23 -18.45
C ASP A 147 0.74 -11.35 -17.59
N GLU A 148 1.78 -11.96 -17.01
CA GLU A 148 2.73 -11.32 -16.10
C GLU A 148 3.39 -10.06 -16.69
N ASN A 149 3.65 -10.03 -18.01
CA ASN A 149 4.36 -8.91 -18.65
C ASN A 149 3.52 -7.63 -18.71
N TYR A 150 2.19 -7.77 -18.62
CA TYR A 150 1.25 -6.66 -18.72
C TYR A 150 0.46 -6.44 -17.44
N PHE A 151 0.66 -7.27 -16.42
CA PHE A 151 -0.16 -7.23 -15.21
C PHE A 151 -0.08 -5.87 -14.49
N THR A 152 1.14 -5.34 -14.29
CA THR A 152 1.34 -4.01 -13.68
C THR A 152 0.60 -2.91 -14.44
N TYR A 153 0.66 -2.93 -15.77
CA TYR A 153 -0.06 -1.96 -16.60
C TYR A 153 -1.57 -2.00 -16.36
N TYR A 154 -2.17 -3.20 -16.32
CA TYR A 154 -3.61 -3.34 -16.08
C TYR A 154 -4.00 -2.99 -14.64
N LEU A 155 -3.14 -3.32 -13.68
CA LEU A 155 -3.33 -2.95 -12.28
C LEU A 155 -3.34 -1.43 -12.11
N ASP A 156 -2.36 -0.74 -12.67
CA ASP A 156 -2.26 0.73 -12.64
C ASP A 156 -3.42 1.39 -13.38
N GLU A 157 -3.83 0.83 -14.52
CA GLU A 157 -4.98 1.33 -15.27
C GLU A 157 -6.27 1.22 -14.44
N ALA A 158 -6.49 0.11 -13.74
CA ALA A 158 -7.64 -0.09 -12.89
C ALA A 158 -7.64 0.86 -11.68
N ILE A 159 -6.49 1.04 -11.02
CA ILE A 159 -6.29 2.00 -9.93
C ILE A 159 -6.58 3.42 -10.41
N GLY A 160 -6.02 3.83 -11.56
CA GLY A 160 -6.22 5.14 -12.15
C GLY A 160 -7.71 5.42 -12.46
N LYS A 161 -8.41 4.45 -13.05
CA LYS A 161 -9.85 4.53 -13.31
C LYS A 161 -10.66 4.67 -12.02
N ALA A 162 -10.29 3.91 -10.98
CA ALA A 162 -10.95 3.99 -9.68
C ALA A 162 -10.78 5.37 -9.05
N LEU A 163 -9.54 5.89 -8.99
CA LEU A 163 -9.23 7.22 -8.48
C LEU A 163 -9.98 8.32 -9.24
N GLU A 164 -10.01 8.24 -10.57
CA GLU A 164 -10.73 9.21 -11.40
C GLU A 164 -12.23 9.23 -11.06
N LYS A 165 -12.83 8.04 -10.90
CA LYS A 165 -14.26 7.90 -10.57
C LYS A 165 -14.55 8.43 -9.17
N ILE A 166 -13.71 8.14 -8.17
CA ILE A 166 -13.83 8.67 -6.81
C ILE A 166 -13.76 10.20 -6.83
N ARG A 167 -12.75 10.78 -7.47
CA ARG A 167 -12.61 12.24 -7.58
C ARG A 167 -13.84 12.90 -8.21
N LYS A 168 -14.39 12.29 -9.28
CA LYS A 168 -15.62 12.77 -9.92
C LYS A 168 -16.82 12.72 -8.97
N GLN A 169 -16.93 11.71 -8.11
CA GLN A 169 -18.00 11.62 -7.10
C GLN A 169 -17.84 12.65 -5.98
N SER A 170 -16.62 12.85 -5.47
CA SER A 170 -16.32 13.89 -4.47
C SER A 170 -16.67 15.27 -5.02
N ALA A 171 -16.25 15.58 -6.25
CA ALA A 171 -16.56 16.86 -6.91
C ALA A 171 -18.06 17.08 -7.11
N ARG A 172 -18.81 16.04 -7.53
CA ARG A 172 -20.28 16.11 -7.67
C ARG A 172 -20.97 16.32 -6.33
N SER A 173 -20.49 15.68 -5.26
CA SER A 173 -21.07 15.80 -3.92
C SER A 173 -20.83 17.19 -3.33
N ALA A 174 -19.62 17.74 -3.52
CA ALA A 174 -19.31 19.12 -3.15
C ALA A 174 -20.16 20.14 -3.92
N CYS A 175 -20.34 19.92 -5.23
CA CYS A 175 -21.18 20.77 -6.08
C CYS A 175 -22.68 20.66 -5.73
N GLY A 176 -23.17 19.46 -5.38
CA GLY A 176 -24.57 19.25 -4.99
C GLY A 176 -24.96 19.89 -3.67
N PHE A 177 -24.00 20.13 -2.78
CA PHE A 177 -24.21 20.87 -1.53
C PHE A 177 -24.21 22.40 -1.74
N VAL A 178 -23.59 22.88 -2.81
CA VAL A 178 -23.59 24.30 -3.22
C VAL A 178 -24.75 24.52 -4.21
N SER A 179 -25.93 24.86 -3.66
CA SER A 179 -27.19 25.16 -4.35
C SER A 179 -27.10 25.72 -5.78
N ALA A 180 -27.90 25.11 -6.67
CA ALA A 180 -28.48 25.45 -8.01
C ALA A 180 -28.00 26.63 -8.89
N THR A 181 -27.09 27.50 -8.48
CA THR A 181 -26.61 28.66 -9.26
C THR A 181 -25.09 28.75 -9.38
N GLY A 182 -24.33 27.85 -8.74
CA GLY A 182 -22.89 28.04 -8.53
C GLY A 182 -21.92 27.18 -9.35
N CYS A 183 -22.33 26.07 -9.95
CA CYS A 183 -21.40 25.21 -10.69
C CYS A 183 -21.37 25.56 -12.19
N ARG A 184 -20.56 26.55 -12.57
CA ARG A 184 -20.03 26.61 -13.94
C ARG A 184 -18.80 25.71 -14.03
N PRO A 185 -18.81 24.62 -14.82
CA PRO A 185 -17.59 23.96 -15.24
C PRO A 185 -16.89 24.85 -16.28
N THR A 186 -16.40 26.01 -15.86
CA THR A 186 -15.59 26.89 -16.70
C THR A 186 -14.29 27.19 -15.99
N ASP A 187 -13.47 26.17 -15.82
CA ASP A 187 -12.02 26.31 -15.77
C ASP A 187 -11.43 25.02 -16.34
N ARG A 188 -11.55 24.92 -17.66
CA ARG A 188 -10.68 24.09 -18.48
C ARG A 188 -9.26 24.64 -18.24
N ALA A 189 -8.50 24.00 -17.34
CA ALA A 189 -7.08 24.28 -17.21
C ALA A 189 -6.44 24.16 -18.61
N PRO A 190 -5.58 25.11 -19.02
CA PRO A 190 -5.01 25.10 -20.34
C PRO A 190 -4.15 23.85 -20.51
N ALA A 191 -4.29 23.20 -21.67
CA ALA A 191 -3.35 22.20 -22.16
C ALA A 191 -1.93 22.80 -22.08
N ARG A 192 -1.21 22.48 -21.00
CA ARG A 192 0.20 22.81 -20.88
C ARG A 192 0.96 21.81 -21.73
N ALA A 193 1.20 22.23 -22.96
CA ALA A 193 2.33 21.92 -23.81
C ALA A 193 3.24 20.78 -23.30
N TRP A 194 3.11 19.61 -23.93
CA TRP A 194 4.26 18.74 -24.14
C TRP A 194 5.28 19.55 -24.95
N ARG A 195 6.28 20.14 -24.26
CA ARG A 195 7.49 20.65 -24.90
C ARG A 195 8.40 19.44 -25.13
N GLY A 196 8.96 19.40 -26.32
CA GLY A 196 9.59 18.24 -26.91
C GLY A 196 10.78 17.69 -26.15
N PHE A 197 10.95 16.38 -26.31
CA PHE A 197 12.24 15.72 -26.30
C PHE A 197 13.14 16.37 -27.37
N ALA A 198 14.20 17.01 -26.91
CA ALA A 198 15.43 17.25 -27.67
C ALA A 198 16.55 17.33 -26.63
N VAL A 199 17.31 16.24 -26.50
CA VAL A 199 18.77 16.07 -26.65
C VAL A 199 19.07 14.61 -26.34
#